data_AF-A0A800LTN4-F1
#
_entry.id   AF-A0A800LTN4-F1
#
_cell.length_a   1.000
_cell.length_b   1.000
_cell.length_c   1.000
_cell.angle_alpha   90.00
_cell.angle_beta   90.00
_cell.angle_gamma   90.00
#
_symmetry.space_group_name_H-M   'P 1'
#
loop_
_entity.id
_entity.type
_entity.pdbx_description
1 polymer ?
#
loop_
_entity_poly.entity_id
_entity_poly.type
_entity_poly.pdbx_seq_one_letter_code
_entity_poly.pdbx_strand_id
1 'polypeptide(L)'
;MTVVEANDGMEVKKGHAYLAPGNFHLAIRRRGHAYICRVTHTEKVNRHRPSVDVLFDSMVKEVGKHATGVILTGMGADGAPGLLRMREAGSHTIGQDEASSVVYGMPRAARELGAVEFELPLCKVASKMLRLSSKPKP
;
A
#
# COMPACT_ATOMS: atom_id res chain seq x y z
N MET A 1 13.35 -2.14 -13.86
CA MET A 1 12.67 -2.40 -12.57
C MET A 1 12.76 -3.89 -12.31
N THR A 2 13.11 -4.30 -11.10
CA THR A 2 13.19 -5.71 -10.71
C THR A 2 11.98 -6.06 -9.83
N VAL A 3 11.30 -7.17 -10.12
CA VAL A 3 10.16 -7.64 -9.32
C VAL A 3 10.58 -8.93 -8.62
N VAL A 4 10.42 -8.99 -7.30
CA VAL A 4 10.83 -10.14 -6.49
C VAL A 4 9.81 -10.43 -5.40
N GLU A 5 9.66 -11.70 -5.02
CA GLU A 5 8.98 -12.06 -3.78
C GLU A 5 9.86 -11.64 -2.58
N ALA A 6 9.23 -11.05 -1.56
CA ALA A 6 9.94 -10.50 -0.41
C ALA A 6 10.43 -11.61 0.53
N ASN A 7 11.70 -11.54 0.94
CA ASN A 7 12.22 -12.34 2.05
C ASN A 7 12.37 -11.47 3.30
N ASP A 8 12.29 -12.10 4.48
CA ASP A 8 12.51 -11.41 5.75
C ASP A 8 13.94 -10.82 5.80
N GLY A 9 14.05 -9.57 6.23
CA GLY A 9 15.32 -8.86 6.34
C GLY A 9 15.89 -8.32 5.02
N MET A 10 15.21 -8.55 3.88
CA MET A 10 15.61 -8.02 2.58
C MET A 10 15.54 -6.49 2.56
N GLU A 11 16.59 -5.83 2.10
CA GLU A 11 16.62 -4.37 2.00
C GLU A 11 15.73 -3.85 0.86
N VAL A 12 14.96 -2.80 1.13
CA VAL A 12 14.11 -2.10 0.17
C VAL A 12 14.96 -1.13 -0.64
N LYS A 13 15.05 -1.38 -1.94
CA LYS A 13 15.90 -0.64 -2.89
C LYS A 13 15.05 0.09 -3.93
N LYS A 14 15.57 1.21 -4.43
CA LYS A 14 14.96 1.91 -5.57
C LYS A 14 14.93 1.00 -6.81
N GLY A 15 13.91 1.17 -7.64
CA GLY A 15 13.76 0.37 -8.87
C GLY A 15 13.33 -1.08 -8.64
N HIS A 16 12.84 -1.42 -7.44
CA HIS A 16 12.35 -2.75 -7.08
C HIS A 16 10.87 -2.71 -6.71
N ALA A 17 10.16 -3.81 -6.97
CA ALA A 17 8.84 -4.08 -6.44
C ALA A 17 8.88 -5.41 -5.67
N TYR A 18 8.34 -5.40 -4.45
CA TYR A 18 8.37 -6.52 -3.53
C TYR A 18 6.97 -7.10 -3.38
N LEU A 19 6.80 -8.37 -3.70
CA LEU A 19 5.54 -9.09 -3.55
C LEU A 19 5.50 -9.79 -2.19
N ALA A 20 4.37 -9.68 -1.49
CA ALA A 20 4.17 -10.39 -0.24
C ALA A 20 4.06 -11.90 -0.52
N PRO A 21 4.84 -12.76 0.15
CA PRO A 21 4.70 -14.20 -0.03
C PRO A 21 3.35 -14.69 0.49
N GLY A 22 2.77 -15.67 -0.23
CA GLY A 22 1.48 -16.26 0.14
C GLY A 22 1.52 -16.86 1.55
N ASN A 23 0.45 -16.69 2.33
CA ASN A 23 0.36 -17.12 3.73
C ASN A 23 1.32 -16.40 4.72
N PHE A 24 1.96 -15.31 4.34
CA PHE A 24 2.71 -14.45 5.27
C PHE A 24 2.24 -13.00 5.17
N HIS A 25 2.42 -12.23 6.25
CA HIS A 25 2.29 -10.78 6.18
C HIS A 25 3.60 -10.16 5.74
N LEU A 26 3.50 -9.15 4.88
CA LEU A 26 4.61 -8.27 4.51
C LEU A 26 4.40 -6.92 5.18
N ALA A 27 5.42 -6.46 5.90
CA ALA A 27 5.51 -5.13 6.47
C ALA A 27 6.86 -4.50 6.10
N ILE A 28 6.94 -3.18 6.17
CA ILE A 28 8.19 -2.45 6.10
C ILE A 28 8.67 -2.14 7.52
N ARG A 29 10.00 -2.17 7.73
CA ARG A 29 10.66 -1.74 8.97
C ARG A 29 11.87 -0.90 8.67
N ARG A 30 12.15 0.11 9.49
CA ARG A 30 13.41 0.86 9.44
C ARG A 30 14.51 0.06 10.15
N ARG A 31 15.66 -0.09 9.49
CA ARG A 31 16.90 -0.64 10.04
C ARG A 31 18.03 0.34 9.77
N GLY A 32 18.34 1.18 10.76
CA GLY A 32 19.28 2.30 10.59
C GLY A 32 18.73 3.32 9.59
N HIS A 33 19.50 3.60 8.53
CA HIS A 33 19.10 4.50 7.45
C HIS A 33 18.34 3.81 6.30
N ALA A 34 18.21 2.48 6.35
CA ALA A 34 17.56 1.69 5.31
C ALA A 34 16.17 1.21 5.77
N TYR A 35 15.35 0.83 4.78
CA TYR A 35 14.13 0.09 5.00
C TYR A 35 14.35 -1.39 4.66
N ILE A 36 13.70 -2.28 5.39
CA ILE A 36 13.71 -3.73 5.13
C ILE A 36 12.29 -4.27 5.04
N CYS A 37 12.13 -5.32 4.24
CA CYS A 37 10.97 -6.18 4.28
C CYS A 37 10.99 -7.00 5.57
N ARG A 38 9.88 -6.99 6.29
CA ARG A 38 9.60 -7.85 7.43
C ARG A 38 8.52 -8.83 6.99
N VAL A 39 8.86 -10.12 6.94
CA VAL A 39 7.94 -11.18 6.52
C VAL A 39 7.64 -12.06 7.71
N THR A 40 6.37 -12.12 8.12
CA THR A 40 5.97 -12.78 9.37
C THR A 40 4.76 -13.69 9.18
N HIS A 41 4.80 -14.85 9.84
CA HIS A 41 3.69 -15.79 9.90
C HIS A 41 2.89 -15.61 11.19
N THR A 42 2.21 -14.48 11.31
CA THR A 42 1.30 -14.16 12.43
C THR A 42 -0.15 -14.50 12.08
N GLU A 43 -1.05 -14.34 13.06
CA GLU A 43 -2.49 -14.48 12.86
C GLU A 43 -3.03 -13.63 11.71
N LYS A 44 -4.09 -14.11 11.07
CA LYS A 44 -4.74 -13.41 9.95
C LYS A 44 -5.32 -12.08 10.42
N VAL A 45 -5.19 -11.04 9.59
CA VAL A 45 -5.83 -9.73 9.80
C VAL A 45 -6.95 -9.59 8.79
N ASN A 46 -8.16 -9.22 9.24
CA ASN A 46 -9.36 -9.20 8.40
C ASN A 46 -9.64 -10.53 7.67
N ARG A 47 -9.26 -11.68 8.25
CA ARG A 47 -9.31 -13.03 7.61
C ARG A 47 -8.32 -13.22 6.44
N HIS A 48 -7.45 -12.25 6.17
CA HIS A 48 -6.46 -12.27 5.09
C HIS A 48 -5.04 -12.45 5.63
N ARG A 49 -4.22 -13.17 4.86
CA ARG A 49 -2.77 -13.30 5.04
C ARG A 49 -2.14 -13.69 3.70
N PRO A 50 -1.48 -12.75 2.98
CA PRO A 50 -1.18 -11.37 3.39
C PRO A 50 -2.43 -10.50 3.56
N SER A 51 -2.36 -9.54 4.48
CA SER A 51 -3.36 -8.47 4.64
C SER A 51 -2.74 -7.13 4.25
N VAL A 52 -3.49 -6.33 3.50
CA VAL A 52 -3.11 -5.00 3.03
C VAL A 52 -2.99 -4.02 4.20
N ASP A 53 -3.86 -4.15 5.21
CA ASP A 53 -3.80 -3.29 6.40
C ASP A 53 -2.45 -3.41 7.14
N VAL A 54 -1.91 -4.63 7.25
CA VAL A 54 -0.59 -4.84 7.89
C VAL A 54 0.52 -4.10 7.14
N LEU A 55 0.48 -4.11 5.80
CA LEU A 55 1.42 -3.37 4.98
C LEU A 55 1.26 -1.86 5.19
N PHE A 56 0.03 -1.34 5.07
CA PHE A 56 -0.24 0.09 5.20
C PHE A 56 0.09 0.63 6.59
N ASP A 57 -0.21 -0.10 7.65
CA ASP A 57 0.12 0.29 9.03
C ASP A 57 1.62 0.39 9.25
N SER A 58 2.39 -0.52 8.63
CA SER A 58 3.84 -0.44 8.67
C SER A 58 4.37 0.77 7.91
N MET A 59 3.75 1.14 6.78
CA MET A 59 4.12 2.33 6.01
C MET A 59 3.81 3.62 6.79
N VAL A 60 2.66 3.69 7.46
CA VAL A 60 2.30 4.80 8.36
C VAL A 60 3.40 4.99 9.42
N LYS A 61 3.78 3.90 10.10
CA LYS A 61 4.74 3.94 11.21
C LYS A 61 6.16 4.28 10.77
N GLU A 62 6.63 3.73 9.66
CA GLU A 62 8.06 3.77 9.30
C GLU A 62 8.38 4.83 8.23
N VAL A 63 7.39 5.23 7.42
CA VAL A 63 7.57 6.14 6.27
C VAL A 63 6.75 7.42 6.41
N GLY A 64 5.54 7.34 6.98
CA GLY A 64 4.66 8.49 7.20
C GLY A 64 4.34 9.24 5.90
N LYS A 65 4.38 10.57 5.94
CA LYS A 65 4.02 11.45 4.80
C LYS A 65 4.81 11.24 3.51
N HIS A 66 5.95 10.53 3.58
CA HIS A 66 6.76 10.22 2.40
C HIS A 66 6.26 8.99 1.63
N ALA A 67 5.22 8.30 2.12
CA ALA A 67 4.59 7.19 1.43
C ALA A 67 3.51 7.65 0.45
N THR A 68 3.20 6.78 -0.51
CA THR A 68 1.98 6.87 -1.32
C THR A 68 1.26 5.54 -1.22
N GLY A 69 0.05 5.54 -0.67
CA GLY A 69 -0.81 4.37 -0.60
C GLY A 69 -1.66 4.26 -1.86
N VAL A 70 -1.82 3.05 -2.38
CA VAL A 70 -2.64 2.79 -3.57
C VAL A 70 -3.49 1.56 -3.34
N ILE A 71 -4.80 1.68 -3.55
CA ILE A 71 -5.74 0.56 -3.52
C ILE A 71 -6.34 0.36 -4.90
N LEU A 72 -6.23 -0.87 -5.39
CA LEU A 72 -6.71 -1.27 -6.73
C LEU A 72 -7.92 -2.20 -6.60
N THR A 73 -8.48 -2.58 -7.75
CA THR A 73 -9.58 -3.54 -7.90
C THR A 73 -9.40 -4.75 -6.98
N GLY A 74 -10.51 -5.18 -6.35
CA GLY A 74 -10.49 -6.27 -5.39
C GLY A 74 -11.81 -6.37 -4.63
N MET A 75 -12.08 -7.54 -4.04
CA MET A 75 -13.26 -7.79 -3.22
C MET A 75 -13.01 -7.40 -1.76
N GLY A 76 -14.08 -7.03 -1.05
CA GLY A 76 -14.03 -6.75 0.38
C GLY A 76 -13.52 -5.35 0.71
N ALA A 77 -12.98 -5.19 1.92
CA ALA A 77 -12.56 -3.90 2.48
C ALA A 77 -11.15 -3.92 3.08
N ASP A 78 -10.37 -4.99 2.86
CA ASP A 78 -8.99 -5.07 3.36
C ASP A 78 -8.14 -3.95 2.76
N GLY A 79 -7.41 -3.21 3.59
CA GLY A 79 -6.64 -2.05 3.16
C GLY A 79 -7.39 -0.72 3.20
N ALA A 80 -8.72 -0.70 3.28
CA ALA A 80 -9.47 0.55 3.35
C ALA A 80 -9.20 1.33 4.67
N PRO A 81 -9.22 0.68 5.86
CA PRO A 81 -8.84 1.34 7.11
C PRO A 81 -7.36 1.74 7.14
N GLY A 82 -6.46 0.88 6.65
CA GLY A 82 -5.04 1.19 6.56
C GLY A 82 -4.75 2.38 5.65
N LEU A 83 -5.47 2.48 4.52
CA LEU A 83 -5.32 3.61 3.60
C LEU A 83 -5.81 4.92 4.23
N LEU A 84 -6.88 4.87 5.04
CA LEU A 84 -7.34 6.04 5.79
C LEU A 84 -6.26 6.52 6.75
N ARG A 85 -5.65 5.60 7.52
CA ARG A 85 -4.53 5.92 8.42
C ARG A 85 -3.32 6.49 7.66
N MET A 86 -3.04 6.00 6.44
CA MET A 86 -2.03 6.60 5.56
C MET A 86 -2.36 8.05 5.21
N ARG A 87 -3.61 8.33 4.84
CA ARG A 87 -4.08 9.70 4.52
C ARG A 87 -3.96 10.63 5.75
N GLU A 88 -4.41 10.17 6.91
CA GLU A 88 -4.33 10.90 8.18
C GLU A 88 -2.88 11.19 8.60
N ALA A 89 -1.95 10.25 8.32
CA ALA A 89 -0.52 10.44 8.52
C ALA A 89 0.17 11.32 7.46
N GLY A 90 -0.61 11.95 6.56
CA GLY A 90 -0.13 12.87 5.54
C GLY A 90 0.43 12.19 4.28
N SER A 91 0.25 10.88 4.11
CA SER A 91 0.59 10.23 2.84
C SER A 91 -0.35 10.70 1.73
N HIS A 92 0.08 10.57 0.48
CA HIS A 92 -0.86 10.59 -0.62
C HIS A 92 -1.55 9.24 -0.76
N THR A 93 -2.84 9.25 -1.10
CA THR A 93 -3.62 8.02 -1.26
C THR A 93 -4.38 8.00 -2.57
N ILE A 94 -4.33 6.89 -3.28
CA ILE A 94 -4.95 6.72 -4.60
C ILE A 94 -5.88 5.51 -4.56
N GLY A 95 -7.09 5.68 -5.11
CA GLY A 95 -8.03 4.59 -5.37
C GLY A 95 -8.25 4.41 -6.88
N GLN A 96 -8.33 3.18 -7.34
CA GLN A 96 -8.78 2.89 -8.71
C GLN A 96 -10.27 3.23 -8.85
N ASP A 97 -10.66 3.86 -9.96
CA ASP A 97 -12.06 4.18 -10.26
C ASP A 97 -12.91 2.92 -10.55
N GLU A 98 -14.23 3.10 -10.49
CA GLU A 98 -15.18 2.03 -10.78
C GLU A 98 -15.08 1.56 -12.23
N ALA A 99 -14.99 2.49 -13.18
CA ALA A 99 -15.03 2.20 -14.60
C ALA A 99 -13.88 1.29 -15.08
N SER A 100 -12.70 1.37 -14.45
CA SER A 100 -11.56 0.51 -14.80
C SER A 100 -11.42 -0.71 -13.87
N SER A 101 -12.23 -0.82 -12.82
CA SER A 101 -12.17 -1.93 -11.86
C SER A 101 -12.93 -3.16 -12.37
N VAL A 102 -12.32 -4.34 -12.23
CA VAL A 102 -13.04 -5.61 -12.45
C VAL A 102 -14.01 -5.85 -11.31
N VAL A 103 -13.57 -5.59 -10.08
CA VAL A 103 -14.39 -5.60 -8.88
C VAL A 103 -14.12 -4.34 -8.07
N TYR A 104 -15.10 -3.44 -8.04
CA TYR A 104 -15.03 -2.18 -7.30
C TYR A 104 -15.48 -2.38 -5.84
N GLY A 105 -14.83 -3.30 -5.12
CA GLY A 105 -15.07 -3.57 -3.69
C GLY A 105 -14.11 -2.78 -2.79
N MET A 106 -12.82 -3.14 -2.83
CA MET A 106 -11.78 -2.51 -2.02
C MET A 106 -11.65 -1.00 -2.29
N PRO A 107 -11.60 -0.52 -3.55
CA PRO A 107 -11.52 0.92 -3.81
C PRO A 107 -12.77 1.67 -3.35
N ARG A 108 -13.95 1.06 -3.50
CA ARG A 108 -15.23 1.62 -3.02
C ARG A 108 -15.23 1.78 -1.50
N ALA A 109 -14.86 0.73 -0.76
CA ALA A 109 -14.77 0.79 0.70
C ALA A 109 -13.81 1.88 1.17
N ALA A 110 -12.65 2.02 0.50
CA ALA A 110 -11.69 3.08 0.80
C ALA A 110 -12.25 4.48 0.48
N ARG A 111 -12.97 4.64 -0.64
CA ARG A 111 -13.62 5.91 -1.00
C ARG A 111 -14.67 6.31 0.03
N GLU A 112 -15.57 5.38 0.38
CA GLU A 112 -16.65 5.62 1.35
C GLU A 112 -16.13 5.98 2.74
N LEU A 113 -14.98 5.42 3.15
CA LEU A 113 -14.29 5.79 4.40
C LEU A 113 -13.54 7.14 4.33
N GLY A 114 -13.53 7.83 3.18
CA GLY A 114 -12.75 9.05 3.00
C GLY A 114 -11.23 8.79 2.94
N ALA A 115 -10.79 7.56 2.67
CA ALA A 115 -9.38 7.21 2.58
C ALA A 115 -8.73 7.68 1.27
N VAL A 116 -9.50 7.88 0.19
CA VAL A 116 -8.99 8.17 -1.15
C VAL A 116 -8.83 9.69 -1.38
N GLU A 117 -7.59 10.15 -1.59
CA GLU A 117 -7.29 11.54 -2.01
C GLU A 117 -7.47 11.72 -3.52
N PHE A 118 -7.04 10.74 -4.32
CA PHE A 118 -7.19 10.75 -5.78
C PHE A 118 -7.87 9.47 -6.26
N GLU A 119 -9.05 9.59 -6.86
CA GLU A 119 -9.67 8.48 -7.60
C GLU A 119 -9.32 8.61 -9.08
N LEU A 120 -8.76 7.54 -9.68
CA LEU A 120 -8.22 7.57 -11.03
C LEU A 120 -8.49 6.26 -11.80
N PRO A 121 -8.64 6.31 -13.13
CA PRO A 121 -8.61 5.11 -13.95
C PRO A 121 -7.24 4.42 -13.86
N LEU A 122 -7.23 3.09 -13.93
CA LEU A 122 -6.02 2.24 -13.79
C LEU A 122 -4.83 2.75 -14.63
N CYS A 123 -5.08 3.18 -15.86
CA CYS A 123 -4.06 3.67 -16.79
C CYS A 123 -3.37 4.97 -16.34
N LYS A 124 -3.95 5.72 -15.38
CA LYS A 124 -3.38 6.96 -14.83
C LYS A 124 -2.69 6.77 -13.49
N VAL A 125 -2.95 5.67 -12.78
CA VAL A 125 -2.42 5.42 -11.42
C VAL A 125 -0.90 5.49 -11.38
N ALA A 126 -0.19 4.73 -12.23
CA ALA A 126 1.27 4.70 -12.23
C ALA A 126 1.88 6.09 -12.50
N SER A 127 1.33 6.85 -13.46
CA SER A 127 1.79 8.19 -13.78
C SER A 127 1.60 9.17 -12.62
N LYS A 128 0.51 9.03 -11.86
CA LYS A 128 0.26 9.84 -10.66
C LYS A 128 1.23 9.49 -9.55
N MET A 129 1.47 8.20 -9.29
CA MET A 129 2.43 7.75 -8.27
C MET A 129 3.83 8.34 -8.48
N LEU A 130 4.33 8.32 -9.72
CA LEU A 130 5.64 8.88 -10.06
C LEU A 130 5.71 10.42 -9.89
N ARG A 131 4.61 11.13 -10.18
CA ARG A 131 4.53 12.58 -9.97
C ARG A 131 4.52 12.95 -8.48
N LEU A 132 3.87 12.14 -7.65
CA LEU A 132 3.80 12.36 -6.21
C LEU A 132 5.14 12.00 -5.52
N SER A 133 5.82 10.93 -5.96
CA SER A 133 7.11 10.55 -5.37
C SER A 133 8.25 11.53 -5.67
N SER A 134 8.12 12.33 -6.73
CA SER A 134 9.07 13.40 -7.09
C SER A 134 8.78 14.74 -6.40
N LYS A 135 7.61 14.90 -5.77
CA LYS A 135 7.20 16.11 -5.05
C LYS A 135 6.57 15.72 -3.71
N PRO A 136 7.38 15.57 -2.64
CA PRO A 136 6.87 15.21 -1.33
C PRO A 136 5.79 16.21 -0.90
N LYS A 137 4.75 15.72 -0.22
CA LYS A 137 3.76 16.57 0.45
C LYS A 137 4.52 17.48 1.44
N PRO A 138 4.25 18.81 1.47
CA PRO A 138 4.97 19.76 2.30
C PRO A 138 5.04 19.34 3.78
#